data_AF-A0A399YGI4-F1
#
_entry.id   AF-A0A399YGI4-F1
#
_cell.length_a   1.000
_cell.length_b   1.000
_cell.length_c   1.000
_cell.angle_alpha   90.00
_cell.angle_beta   90.00
_cell.angle_gamma   90.00
#
_symmetry.space_group_name_H-M   'P 1'
#
loop_
_entity.id
_entity.type
_entity.pdbx_description
1 polymer ?
#
loop_
_entity_poly.entity_id
_entity_poly.type
_entity_poly.pdbx_seq_one_letter_code
_entity_poly.pdbx_strand_id
1 'polypeptide(L)'
;MAQGALRRLRWTMVADDWGLRPLLLAVEADPRRLGRTETELARSFAGTYRVRGEATVADALRLLEGAAERAERVALVLVDDGLSEHDRRAVLDLARTRHPEARRGLLVDWGAWSDPGVARTILRGTAVGDLDSYVLRPWTEGDELFHRTIAELVQEWSRRDPRTHREVVVVADPRSGRAFEVSNLLQRNRIPYAFRDRSSTPGQRVLEAAAPAREGEVVVWMAAIGGTTLVDPSDAEVLGAWGIPTTLADAPREVDLLVVGAGPSGLAAAVYGASEGLSTLVVERDALGGQAGTSSLIRNYLGFSRGLSGSELAQRGYQQAWVFGARFVLTRSVERLERVDRAFRATVSGEGDVVARSVVLACGVAYRRLGVPSVEAFTGKGVYYGASVSAAHALAGLSAAVAGGGNSAGQAVLQLARYCREVHLVVRGEPLEETMSAYLIEAVAGESVITVHTGRDVTDASGDGRLEELVLTRRGTGEQERIGVDGLFVMIGAEPHTDWLPEEVRRDERGFVLTGMQTGRQTAHGLSGLAGHPHETSVPGIFAVGDVRAGSVKRVASAVGEGSVVVSEVHEHLATLHR
;
A
#
# COMPACT_ATOMS: atom_id res chain seq x y z
N MET A 1 32.77 -23.09 -16.53
CA MET A 1 33.05 -21.84 -17.28
C MET A 1 31.92 -21.44 -18.26
N ALA A 2 31.17 -22.37 -18.87
CA ALA A 2 30.07 -22.06 -19.79
C ALA A 2 28.85 -21.33 -19.15
N GLN A 3 28.48 -21.65 -17.90
CA GLN A 3 27.39 -20.94 -17.18
C GLN A 3 27.72 -19.47 -16.84
N GLY A 4 29.00 -19.15 -16.61
CA GLY A 4 29.45 -17.77 -16.35
C GLY A 4 29.46 -16.90 -17.61
N ALA A 5 29.75 -17.50 -18.76
CA ALA A 5 29.70 -16.84 -20.07
C ALA A 5 28.25 -16.60 -20.53
N LEU A 6 27.33 -17.54 -20.31
CA LEU A 6 25.90 -17.36 -20.57
C LEU A 6 25.25 -16.32 -19.63
N ARG A 7 25.67 -16.26 -18.35
CA ARG A 7 25.27 -15.19 -17.42
C ARG A 7 25.76 -13.82 -17.87
N ARG A 8 27.01 -13.71 -18.34
CA ARG A 8 27.52 -12.44 -18.90
C ARG A 8 26.80 -12.09 -20.19
N LEU A 9 26.65 -12.99 -21.16
CA LEU A 9 25.96 -12.73 -22.43
C LEU A 9 24.49 -12.32 -22.25
N ARG A 10 23.75 -12.87 -21.27
CA ARG A 10 22.37 -12.46 -20.94
C ARG A 10 22.26 -11.02 -20.41
N TRP A 11 23.30 -10.49 -19.76
CA TRP A 11 23.35 -9.09 -19.33
C TRP A 11 24.04 -8.17 -20.35
N THR A 12 24.93 -8.71 -21.19
CA THR A 12 25.74 -7.93 -22.13
C THR A 12 24.96 -7.58 -23.40
N MET A 13 24.05 -8.44 -23.90
CA MET A 13 23.15 -8.08 -25.01
C MET A 13 22.09 -7.02 -24.65
N VAL A 14 22.06 -6.59 -23.39
CA VAL A 14 21.10 -5.63 -22.83
C VAL A 14 21.78 -4.29 -22.51
N ALA A 15 23.11 -4.24 -22.59
CA ALA A 15 23.91 -3.06 -22.28
C ALA A 15 24.05 -2.05 -23.44
N ASP A 16 23.58 -2.36 -24.64
CA ASP A 16 23.81 -1.55 -25.85
C ASP A 16 22.92 -0.30 -25.97
N ASP A 17 22.14 0.03 -24.94
CA ASP A 17 21.29 1.23 -24.93
C ASP A 17 21.56 2.08 -23.68
N TRP A 18 22.80 2.51 -23.49
CA TRP A 18 23.12 3.58 -22.54
C TRP A 18 22.54 4.91 -23.06
N GLY A 19 21.21 5.05 -23.01
CA GLY A 19 20.57 6.35 -23.07
C GLY A 19 21.21 7.28 -22.03
N LEU A 20 21.22 8.59 -22.31
CA LEU A 20 21.82 9.62 -21.46
C LEU A 20 21.53 9.36 -19.96
N ARG A 21 22.59 9.44 -19.13
CA ARG A 21 22.49 9.29 -17.67
C ARG A 21 21.38 10.20 -17.13
N PRO A 22 20.47 9.70 -16.29
CA PRO A 22 19.39 10.52 -15.74
C PRO A 22 19.92 11.72 -14.97
N LEU A 23 19.20 12.85 -15.04
CA LEU A 23 19.57 14.11 -14.39
C LEU A 23 19.19 14.11 -12.91
N LEU A 24 20.12 14.54 -12.05
CA LEU A 24 19.87 15.04 -10.70
C LEU A 24 20.12 16.56 -10.72
N LEU A 25 19.06 17.34 -10.54
CA LEU A 25 19.09 18.80 -10.57
C LEU A 25 18.96 19.36 -9.16
N ALA A 26 19.85 20.27 -8.77
CA ALA A 26 19.70 21.11 -7.59
C ALA A 26 19.51 22.57 -8.01
N VAL A 27 18.46 23.21 -7.50
CA VAL A 27 18.14 24.62 -7.75
C VAL A 27 18.26 25.39 -6.46
N GLU A 28 19.30 26.21 -6.36
CA GLU A 28 19.66 26.90 -5.11
C GLU A 28 20.31 28.25 -5.38
N ALA A 29 19.76 29.31 -4.80
CA ALA A 29 20.15 30.68 -5.14
C ALA A 29 21.51 31.09 -4.55
N ASP A 30 21.87 30.52 -3.40
CA ASP A 30 23.17 30.76 -2.74
C ASP A 30 24.26 29.89 -3.41
N PRO A 31 25.26 30.49 -4.09
CA PRO A 31 26.28 29.74 -4.82
C PRO A 31 27.13 28.83 -3.93
N ARG A 32 27.32 29.19 -2.64
CA ARG A 32 28.10 28.38 -1.71
C ARG A 32 27.31 27.16 -1.25
N ARG A 33 26.00 27.31 -1.05
CA ARG A 33 25.13 26.17 -0.74
C ARG A 33 25.02 25.26 -1.95
N LEU A 34 24.75 25.84 -3.12
CA LEU A 34 24.66 25.10 -4.39
C LEU A 34 25.93 24.28 -4.65
N GLY A 35 27.11 24.88 -4.52
CA GLY A 35 28.38 24.18 -4.74
C GLY A 35 28.60 23.00 -3.78
N ARG A 36 28.16 23.10 -2.52
CA ARG A 36 28.19 21.98 -1.56
C ARG A 36 27.21 20.89 -1.94
N THR A 37 25.96 21.26 -2.22
CA THR A 37 24.90 20.33 -2.64
C THR A 37 25.33 19.56 -3.90
N GLU A 38 25.84 20.25 -4.91
CA GLU A 38 26.32 19.65 -6.15
C GLU A 38 27.53 18.73 -5.93
N THR A 39 28.48 19.12 -5.08
CA THR A 39 29.66 18.30 -4.72
C THR A 39 29.24 16.98 -4.06
N GLU A 40 28.33 17.02 -3.09
CA GLU A 40 27.89 15.81 -2.38
C GLU A 40 27.03 14.91 -3.29
N LEU A 41 26.16 15.50 -4.13
CA LEU A 41 25.47 14.73 -5.17
C LEU A 41 26.45 14.04 -6.12
N ALA A 42 27.48 14.75 -6.58
CA ALA A 42 28.47 14.20 -7.49
C ALA A 42 29.30 13.08 -6.84
N ARG A 43 29.71 13.27 -5.57
CA ARG A 43 30.50 12.31 -4.80
C ARG A 43 29.88 10.91 -4.81
N SER A 44 28.56 10.83 -4.57
CA SER A 44 27.88 9.54 -4.40
C SER A 44 27.16 9.03 -5.65
N PHE A 45 26.77 9.91 -6.59
CA PHE A 45 25.85 9.54 -7.67
C PHE A 45 26.36 9.82 -9.09
N ALA A 46 27.49 10.50 -9.27
CA ALA A 46 27.98 10.85 -10.63
C ALA A 46 28.31 9.63 -11.50
N GLY A 47 28.58 8.45 -10.92
CA GLY A 47 28.81 7.23 -11.70
C GLY A 47 27.59 6.80 -12.54
N THR A 48 26.39 7.03 -12.02
CA THR A 48 25.12 6.56 -12.63
C THR A 48 24.26 7.71 -13.15
N TYR A 49 24.41 8.90 -12.57
CA TYR A 49 23.57 10.06 -12.85
C TYR A 49 24.38 11.26 -13.35
N ARG A 50 23.74 12.12 -14.15
CA ARG A 50 24.27 13.44 -14.50
C ARG A 50 23.85 14.42 -13.41
N VAL A 51 24.80 14.96 -12.67
CA VAL A 51 24.54 15.95 -11.61
C VAL A 51 24.64 17.35 -12.21
N ARG A 52 23.71 18.23 -11.83
CA ARG A 52 23.72 19.64 -12.24
C ARG A 52 23.17 20.55 -11.15
N GLY A 53 23.93 21.58 -10.78
CA GLY A 53 23.45 22.71 -10.01
C GLY A 53 23.05 23.88 -10.90
N GLU A 54 21.93 24.56 -10.58
CA GLU A 54 21.51 25.81 -11.21
C GLU A 54 21.20 26.87 -10.16
N ALA A 55 21.85 28.04 -10.29
CA ALA A 55 21.72 29.15 -9.34
C ALA A 55 20.51 30.05 -9.61
N THR A 56 19.94 29.98 -10.82
CA THR A 56 18.78 30.77 -11.20
C THR A 56 17.62 29.86 -11.61
N VAL A 57 16.41 30.30 -11.30
CA VAL A 57 15.17 29.62 -11.66
C VAL A 57 15.02 29.56 -13.18
N ALA A 58 15.39 30.62 -13.90
CA ALA A 58 15.33 30.67 -15.35
C ALA A 58 16.21 29.61 -16.02
N ASP A 59 17.42 29.37 -15.51
CA ASP A 59 18.32 28.33 -16.00
C ASP A 59 17.78 26.93 -15.70
N ALA A 60 17.26 26.72 -14.48
CA ALA A 60 16.63 25.46 -14.10
C ALA A 60 15.43 25.10 -14.99
N LEU A 61 14.56 26.07 -15.28
CA LEU A 61 13.41 25.88 -16.18
C LEU A 61 13.86 25.54 -17.60
N ARG A 62 14.86 26.27 -18.15
CA ARG A 62 15.43 25.96 -19.47
C ARG A 62 16.01 24.55 -19.55
N LEU A 63 16.73 24.12 -18.50
CA LEU A 63 17.34 22.80 -18.44
C LEU A 63 16.27 21.70 -18.42
N LEU A 64 15.22 21.86 -17.62
CA LEU A 64 14.12 20.90 -17.54
C LEU A 64 13.34 20.83 -18.86
N GLU A 65 13.05 21.97 -19.49
CA GLU A 65 12.34 22.00 -20.76
C GLU A 65 13.16 21.34 -21.87
N GLY A 66 14.44 21.69 -21.98
CA GLY A 66 15.34 21.05 -22.95
C GLY A 66 15.52 19.55 -22.69
N ALA A 67 15.52 19.10 -21.44
CA ALA A 67 15.53 17.67 -21.13
C ALA A 67 14.26 16.97 -21.63
N ALA A 68 13.09 17.60 -21.51
CA ALA A 68 11.84 17.05 -22.03
C ALA A 68 11.84 16.97 -23.56
N GLU A 69 12.28 18.03 -24.25
CA GLU A 69 12.40 18.08 -25.72
C GLU A 69 13.31 16.99 -26.28
N ARG A 70 14.39 16.65 -25.56
CA ARG A 70 15.34 15.59 -25.95
C ARG A 70 14.96 14.20 -25.42
N ALA A 71 13.81 14.06 -24.76
CA ALA A 71 13.38 12.84 -24.08
C ALA A 71 14.44 12.30 -23.08
N GLU A 72 15.22 13.19 -22.48
CA GLU A 72 16.16 12.88 -21.42
C GLU A 72 15.42 12.57 -20.12
N ARG A 73 16.01 11.67 -19.32
CA ARG A 73 15.46 11.31 -18.02
C ARG A 73 15.84 12.32 -16.95
N VAL A 74 14.87 12.73 -16.14
CA VAL A 74 15.11 13.45 -14.88
C VAL A 74 14.73 12.54 -13.72
N ALA A 75 15.69 12.30 -12.83
CA ALA A 75 15.52 11.44 -11.67
C ALA A 75 15.08 12.20 -10.42
N LEU A 76 15.70 13.35 -10.18
CA LEU A 76 15.47 14.15 -8.99
C LEU A 76 15.62 15.63 -9.30
N VAL A 77 14.73 16.44 -8.74
CA VAL A 77 14.82 17.89 -8.68
C VAL A 77 14.77 18.30 -7.20
N LEU A 78 15.85 18.94 -6.74
CA LEU A 78 15.96 19.54 -5.42
C LEU A 78 15.79 21.04 -5.54
N VAL A 79 14.92 21.63 -4.72
CA VAL A 79 14.61 23.05 -4.75
C VAL A 79 14.84 23.66 -3.37
N ASP A 80 15.58 24.76 -3.33
CA ASP A 80 15.90 25.54 -2.14
C ASP A 80 14.62 26.13 -1.49
N ASP A 81 14.46 25.91 -0.17
CA ASP A 81 13.36 26.50 0.62
C ASP A 81 13.42 28.03 0.73
N GLY A 82 14.58 28.63 0.50
CA GLY A 82 14.78 30.09 0.46
C GLY A 82 14.28 30.77 -0.81
N LEU A 83 13.90 30.02 -1.86
CA LEU A 83 13.27 30.59 -3.05
C LEU A 83 11.88 31.16 -2.72
N SER A 84 11.46 32.17 -3.48
CA SER A 84 10.10 32.70 -3.37
C SER A 84 9.07 31.59 -3.66
N GLU A 85 7.88 31.69 -3.07
CA GLU A 85 6.83 30.69 -3.30
C GLU A 85 6.50 30.55 -4.79
N HIS A 86 6.49 31.67 -5.52
CA HIS A 86 6.25 31.71 -6.96
C HIS A 86 7.33 30.94 -7.74
N ASP A 87 8.61 31.22 -7.47
CA ASP A 87 9.74 30.60 -8.16
C ASP A 87 9.83 29.10 -7.89
N ARG A 88 9.69 28.72 -6.61
CA ARG A 88 9.68 27.31 -6.21
C ARG A 88 8.53 26.56 -6.88
N ARG A 89 7.33 27.15 -6.91
CA ARG A 89 6.18 26.56 -7.58
C ARG A 89 6.44 26.39 -9.08
N ALA A 90 7.03 27.38 -9.75
CA ALA A 90 7.33 27.29 -11.18
C ALA A 90 8.24 26.09 -11.52
N VAL A 91 9.31 25.87 -10.75
CA VAL A 91 10.22 24.72 -10.95
C VAL A 91 9.50 23.40 -10.70
N LEU A 92 8.78 23.29 -9.57
CA LEU A 92 8.08 22.08 -9.18
C LEU A 92 6.94 21.73 -10.15
N ASP A 93 6.18 22.72 -10.62
CA ASP A 93 5.10 22.52 -11.59
C ASP A 93 5.65 22.08 -12.95
N LEU A 94 6.76 22.66 -13.42
CA LEU A 94 7.40 22.23 -14.66
C LEU A 94 7.91 20.79 -14.54
N ALA A 95 8.61 20.47 -13.44
CA ALA A 95 9.07 19.11 -13.17
C ALA A 95 7.89 18.14 -13.11
N ARG A 96 6.81 18.47 -12.42
CA ARG A 96 5.59 17.65 -12.32
C ARG A 96 4.90 17.44 -13.68
N THR A 97 4.89 18.46 -14.53
CA THR A 97 4.16 18.43 -15.81
C THR A 97 4.97 17.74 -16.92
N ARG A 98 6.26 18.05 -17.02
CA ARG A 98 7.14 17.59 -18.11
C ARG A 98 7.94 16.34 -17.75
N HIS A 99 8.17 16.13 -16.45
CA HIS A 99 8.94 15.00 -15.89
C HIS A 99 8.18 14.34 -14.73
N PRO A 100 6.95 13.85 -14.94
CA PRO A 100 6.07 13.41 -13.86
C PRO A 100 6.69 12.37 -12.92
N GLU A 101 7.57 11.51 -13.47
CA GLU A 101 8.30 10.48 -12.74
C GLU A 101 9.40 11.01 -11.80
N ALA A 102 9.92 12.21 -12.06
CA ALA A 102 11.01 12.80 -11.31
C ALA A 102 10.60 13.02 -9.85
N ARG A 103 11.50 12.68 -8.93
CA ARG A 103 11.29 12.99 -7.52
C ARG A 103 11.55 14.47 -7.27
N ARG A 104 10.80 15.03 -6.33
CA ARG A 104 10.86 16.45 -5.99
C ARG A 104 11.18 16.59 -4.50
N GLY A 105 12.33 17.17 -4.18
CA GLY A 105 12.80 17.38 -2.81
C GLY A 105 12.90 18.86 -2.45
N LEU A 106 12.42 19.25 -1.27
CA LEU A 106 12.68 20.58 -0.73
C LEU A 106 13.97 20.56 0.11
N LEU A 107 14.98 21.32 -0.29
CA LEU A 107 16.19 21.50 0.51
C LEU A 107 15.88 22.40 1.71
N VAL A 108 16.22 21.94 2.90
CA VAL A 108 16.00 22.68 4.16
C VAL A 108 17.24 22.64 5.04
N ASP A 109 17.45 23.69 5.83
CA ASP A 109 18.59 23.75 6.75
C ASP A 109 18.32 22.91 8.02
N TRP A 110 19.40 22.39 8.62
CA TRP A 110 19.31 21.89 9.99
C TRP A 110 18.92 23.03 10.92
N GLY A 111 17.80 22.87 11.64
CA GLY A 111 17.22 23.91 12.48
C GLY A 111 15.97 24.57 11.90
N ALA A 112 15.62 24.32 10.63
CA ALA A 112 14.42 24.85 9.99
C ALA A 112 13.11 24.50 10.74
N TRP A 113 13.14 23.53 11.65
CA TRP A 113 12.03 23.18 12.55
C TRP A 113 11.61 24.31 13.49
N SER A 114 12.44 25.34 13.70
CA SER A 114 12.01 26.54 14.45
C SER A 114 11.10 27.46 13.63
N ASP A 115 10.97 27.25 12.32
CA ASP A 115 10.10 28.04 11.44
C ASP A 115 8.82 27.27 11.04
N PRO A 116 7.64 27.68 11.56
CA PRO A 116 6.36 27.10 11.15
C PRO A 116 6.02 27.29 9.66
N GLY A 117 6.67 28.22 8.96
CA GLY A 117 6.52 28.46 7.52
C GLY A 117 7.11 27.33 6.68
N VAL A 118 8.31 26.85 7.02
CA VAL A 118 8.93 25.69 6.37
C VAL A 118 8.08 24.43 6.58
N ALA A 119 7.62 24.18 7.81
CA ALA A 119 6.74 23.05 8.10
C ALA A 119 5.44 23.10 7.30
N ARG A 120 4.80 24.27 7.19
CA ARG A 120 3.60 24.48 6.37
C ARG A 120 3.87 24.23 4.88
N THR A 121 5.02 24.66 4.38
CA THR A 121 5.45 24.42 2.99
C THR A 121 5.57 22.92 2.73
N ILE A 122 6.28 22.18 3.59
CA ILE A 122 6.46 20.73 3.45
C ILE A 122 5.09 20.04 3.48
N LEU A 123 4.25 20.35 4.47
CA LEU A 123 2.94 19.71 4.61
C LEU A 123 2.03 19.99 3.42
N ARG A 124 1.95 21.24 2.95
CA ARG A 124 1.14 21.61 1.78
C ARG A 124 1.69 20.95 0.52
N GLY A 125 2.98 21.14 0.21
CA GLY A 125 3.61 20.61 -0.99
C GLY A 125 3.48 19.09 -1.10
N THR A 126 3.69 18.38 0.00
CA THR A 126 3.54 16.92 0.03
C THR A 126 2.08 16.48 0.03
N ALA A 127 1.13 17.30 0.49
CA ALA A 127 -0.31 17.00 0.39
C ALA A 127 -0.84 17.20 -1.03
N VAL A 128 -0.36 18.21 -1.75
CA VAL A 128 -0.80 18.50 -3.12
C VAL A 128 -0.05 17.70 -4.18
N GLY A 129 1.07 17.06 -3.84
CA GLY A 129 1.89 16.23 -4.74
C GLY A 129 3.07 16.98 -5.38
N ASP A 130 3.30 18.23 -5.00
CA ASP A 130 4.39 19.07 -5.52
C ASP A 130 5.76 18.65 -4.93
N LEU A 131 5.76 18.01 -3.76
CA LEU A 131 6.94 17.50 -3.08
C LEU A 131 6.78 16.01 -2.75
N ASP A 132 7.82 15.22 -2.99
CA ASP A 132 7.92 13.85 -2.53
C ASP A 132 8.52 13.79 -1.11
N SER A 133 9.48 14.66 -0.80
CA SER A 133 10.10 14.73 0.53
C SER A 133 10.78 16.08 0.79
N TYR A 134 11.23 16.29 2.02
CA TYR A 134 12.25 17.30 2.32
C TYR A 134 13.61 16.62 2.48
N VAL A 135 14.67 17.36 2.18
CA VAL A 135 16.06 16.90 2.24
C VAL A 135 16.84 17.91 3.06
N LEU A 136 17.49 17.45 4.13
CA LEU A 136 18.39 18.34 4.87
C LEU A 136 19.60 18.64 4.00
N ARG A 137 19.95 19.91 3.85
CA ARG A 137 21.15 20.32 3.11
C ARG A 137 22.39 19.70 3.72
N PRO A 138 23.40 19.31 2.91
CA PRO A 138 24.64 18.78 3.45
C PRO A 138 25.35 19.85 4.29
N TRP A 139 25.74 19.50 5.51
CA TRP A 139 26.47 20.40 6.42
C TRP A 139 27.89 19.92 6.73
N THR A 140 28.23 18.70 6.31
CA THR A 140 29.59 18.13 6.37
C THR A 140 30.04 17.63 5.00
N GLU A 141 31.35 17.39 4.86
CA GLU A 141 31.87 16.65 3.71
C GLU A 141 31.61 15.15 3.90
N GLY A 142 31.08 14.47 2.89
CA GLY A 142 30.72 13.06 3.01
C GLY A 142 29.44 12.86 3.84
N ASP A 143 28.46 13.76 3.72
CA ASP A 143 27.27 13.78 4.57
C ASP A 143 26.37 12.56 4.31
N GLU A 144 26.52 11.52 5.13
CA GLU A 144 25.80 10.25 4.95
C GLU A 144 24.28 10.40 5.11
N LEU A 145 23.80 11.37 5.89
CA LEU A 145 22.36 11.59 6.02
C LEU A 145 21.78 12.17 4.74
N PHE A 146 22.47 13.15 4.15
CA PHE A 146 22.13 13.69 2.83
C PHE A 146 22.16 12.56 1.79
N HIS A 147 23.27 11.82 1.70
CA HIS A 147 23.42 10.74 0.74
C HIS A 147 22.36 9.65 0.87
N ARG A 148 22.03 9.23 2.09
CA ARG A 148 20.97 8.25 2.35
C ARG A 148 19.62 8.77 1.84
N THR A 149 19.30 10.03 2.13
CA THR A 149 18.03 10.64 1.70
C THR A 149 17.94 10.71 0.18
N ILE A 150 19.03 11.10 -0.50
CA ILE A 150 19.09 11.11 -1.96
C ILE A 150 18.97 9.68 -2.51
N ALA A 151 19.67 8.70 -1.92
CA ALA A 151 19.61 7.30 -2.33
C ALA A 151 18.19 6.73 -2.24
N GLU A 152 17.45 7.05 -1.18
CA GLU A 152 16.03 6.67 -1.03
C GLU A 152 15.17 7.27 -2.17
N LEU A 153 15.33 8.57 -2.47
CA LEU A 153 14.60 9.23 -3.56
C LEU A 153 14.96 8.65 -4.94
N VAL A 154 16.24 8.47 -5.26
CA VAL A 154 16.62 7.92 -6.57
C VAL A 154 16.29 6.43 -6.70
N GLN A 155 16.27 5.66 -5.60
CA GLN A 155 15.75 4.30 -5.60
C GLN A 155 14.25 4.29 -5.91
N GLU A 156 13.49 5.18 -5.27
CA GLU A 156 12.06 5.34 -5.52
C GLU A 156 11.74 5.79 -6.96
N TRP A 157 12.55 6.68 -7.54
CA TRP A 157 12.49 7.05 -8.95
C TRP A 157 12.80 5.84 -9.84
N SER A 158 13.94 5.18 -9.58
CA SER A 158 14.41 4.05 -10.37
C SER A 158 13.37 2.94 -10.40
N ARG A 159 12.63 2.71 -9.30
CA ARG A 159 11.50 1.75 -9.21
C ARG A 159 10.32 2.03 -10.14
N ARG A 160 10.13 3.27 -10.59
CA ARG A 160 9.07 3.66 -11.51
C ARG A 160 9.51 3.72 -12.97
N ASP A 161 10.80 3.98 -13.25
CA ASP A 161 11.28 4.07 -14.63
C ASP A 161 11.09 2.73 -15.36
N PRO A 162 10.20 2.68 -16.38
CA PRO A 162 9.93 1.47 -17.12
C PRO A 162 11.14 1.02 -17.94
N ARG A 163 12.20 1.80 -18.11
CA ARG A 163 13.42 1.33 -18.79
C ARG A 163 14.36 0.53 -17.87
N THR A 164 14.14 0.56 -16.57
CA THR A 164 15.00 -0.16 -15.62
C THR A 164 14.70 -1.66 -15.68
N HIS A 165 15.75 -2.48 -15.74
CA HIS A 165 15.62 -3.93 -15.57
C HIS A 165 15.15 -4.26 -14.15
N ARG A 166 14.31 -5.28 -14.01
CA ARG A 166 13.73 -5.68 -12.74
C ARG A 166 13.98 -7.14 -12.45
N GLU A 167 14.04 -7.46 -11.16
CA GLU A 167 14.14 -8.83 -10.68
C GLU A 167 12.94 -9.67 -11.11
N VAL A 168 11.75 -9.05 -11.16
CA VAL A 168 10.49 -9.64 -11.63
C VAL A 168 9.93 -8.83 -12.79
N VAL A 169 9.49 -9.50 -13.85
CA VAL A 169 8.79 -8.89 -14.98
C VAL A 169 7.47 -9.62 -15.20
N VAL A 170 6.37 -8.87 -15.19
CA VAL A 170 5.04 -9.35 -15.56
C VAL A 170 4.80 -8.97 -17.01
N VAL A 171 4.54 -9.95 -17.88
CA VAL A 171 4.17 -9.74 -19.28
C VAL A 171 2.73 -10.19 -19.47
N ALA A 172 1.85 -9.24 -19.82
CA ALA A 172 0.44 -9.51 -20.05
C ALA A 172 -0.19 -8.43 -20.93
N ASP A 173 -1.45 -8.63 -21.32
CA ASP A 173 -2.27 -7.53 -21.84
C ASP A 173 -2.55 -6.54 -20.68
N PRO A 174 -2.36 -5.21 -20.87
CA PRO A 174 -2.68 -4.22 -19.84
C PRO A 174 -4.13 -4.24 -19.31
N ARG A 175 -5.06 -4.82 -20.07
CA ARG A 175 -6.48 -4.97 -19.73
C ARG A 175 -6.77 -6.29 -18.99
N SER A 176 -5.79 -7.15 -18.81
CA SER A 176 -5.94 -8.40 -18.06
C SER A 176 -6.22 -8.14 -16.58
N GLY A 177 -7.37 -8.61 -16.09
CA GLY A 177 -7.70 -8.56 -14.66
C GLY A 177 -6.73 -9.39 -13.82
N ARG A 178 -6.33 -10.56 -14.32
CA ARG A 178 -5.35 -11.41 -13.62
C ARG A 178 -3.99 -10.72 -13.53
N ALA A 179 -3.58 -10.01 -14.58
CA ALA A 179 -2.31 -9.28 -14.54
C ALA A 179 -2.35 -8.09 -13.58
N PHE A 180 -3.51 -7.43 -13.42
CA PHE A 180 -3.72 -6.44 -12.38
C PHE A 180 -3.61 -7.07 -10.98
N GLU A 181 -4.25 -8.22 -10.74
CA GLU A 181 -4.16 -8.93 -9.45
C GLU A 181 -2.71 -9.30 -9.08
N VAL A 182 -1.96 -9.91 -10.01
CA VAL A 182 -0.54 -10.25 -9.80
C VAL A 182 0.29 -8.99 -9.54
N SER A 183 0.08 -7.94 -10.31
CA SER A 183 0.77 -6.65 -10.13
C SER A 183 0.48 -6.04 -8.76
N ASN A 184 -0.78 -6.10 -8.32
CA ASN A 184 -1.21 -5.66 -7.00
C ASN A 184 -0.63 -6.53 -5.88
N LEU A 185 -0.57 -7.86 -6.06
CA LEU A 185 0.06 -8.79 -5.12
C LEU A 185 1.54 -8.48 -4.92
N LEU A 186 2.30 -8.29 -6.01
CA LEU A 186 3.71 -7.92 -5.99
C LEU A 186 3.91 -6.56 -5.30
N GLN A 187 3.07 -5.57 -5.63
CA GLN A 187 3.11 -4.25 -5.02
C GLN A 187 2.83 -4.28 -3.51
N ARG A 188 1.77 -4.98 -3.08
CA ARG A 188 1.38 -5.11 -1.66
C ARG A 188 2.46 -5.80 -0.83
N ASN A 189 3.15 -6.78 -1.41
CA ASN A 189 4.27 -7.48 -0.77
C ASN A 189 5.64 -6.81 -0.99
N ARG A 190 5.68 -5.60 -1.57
CA ARG A 190 6.92 -4.83 -1.85
C ARG A 190 7.94 -5.61 -2.68
N ILE A 191 7.48 -6.52 -3.54
CA ILE A 191 8.32 -7.23 -4.51
C ILE A 191 8.53 -6.30 -5.71
N PRO A 192 9.78 -5.88 -6.02
CA PRO A 192 10.04 -5.02 -7.16
C PRO A 192 9.70 -5.74 -8.46
N TYR A 193 8.86 -5.12 -9.30
CA TYR A 193 8.49 -5.67 -10.60
C TYR A 193 8.39 -4.60 -11.68
N ALA A 194 8.42 -5.03 -12.94
CA ALA A 194 8.03 -4.23 -14.09
C ALA A 194 6.88 -4.91 -14.82
N PHE A 195 5.90 -4.13 -15.26
CA PHE A 195 4.87 -4.59 -16.18
C PHE A 195 5.31 -4.33 -17.62
N ARG A 196 5.08 -5.29 -18.52
CA ARG A 196 5.28 -5.16 -19.96
C ARG A 196 4.01 -5.57 -20.67
N ASP A 197 3.52 -4.67 -21.53
CA ASP A 197 2.50 -5.02 -22.48
C ASP A 197 3.02 -6.16 -23.39
N ARG A 198 2.28 -7.26 -23.44
CA ARG A 198 2.58 -8.42 -24.28
C ARG A 198 2.76 -8.04 -25.75
N SER A 199 2.00 -7.10 -26.27
CA SER A 199 2.09 -6.67 -27.68
C SER A 199 3.31 -5.80 -27.99
N SER A 200 3.95 -5.23 -26.95
CA SER A 200 5.08 -4.31 -27.11
C SER A 200 6.40 -5.02 -27.42
N THR A 201 7.30 -4.36 -28.15
CA THR A 201 8.65 -4.89 -28.43
C THR A 201 9.45 -5.24 -27.16
N PRO A 202 9.42 -4.44 -26.08
CA PRO A 202 10.03 -4.86 -24.81
C PRO A 202 9.37 -6.11 -24.21
N GLY A 203 8.05 -6.27 -24.32
CA GLY A 203 7.33 -7.46 -23.86
C GLY A 203 7.71 -8.71 -24.64
N GLN A 204 7.76 -8.62 -25.97
CA GLN A 204 8.18 -9.74 -26.84
C GLN A 204 9.61 -10.19 -26.56
N ARG A 205 10.56 -9.25 -26.38
CA ARG A 205 11.93 -9.57 -25.96
C ARG A 205 12.01 -10.30 -24.62
N VAL A 206 11.16 -9.92 -23.66
CA VAL A 206 11.08 -10.62 -22.37
C VAL A 206 10.51 -12.03 -22.55
N LEU A 207 9.48 -12.22 -23.38
CA LEU A 207 8.91 -13.54 -23.65
C LEU A 207 9.92 -14.48 -24.33
N GLU A 208 10.68 -13.97 -25.32
CA GLU A 208 11.77 -14.70 -25.95
C GLU A 208 12.85 -15.12 -24.94
N ALA A 209 13.26 -14.20 -24.07
CA ALA A 209 14.28 -14.47 -23.06
C ALA A 209 13.81 -15.40 -21.93
N ALA A 210 12.54 -15.26 -21.52
CA ALA A 210 11.90 -16.07 -20.49
C ALA A 210 11.58 -17.49 -20.98
N ALA A 211 11.41 -17.67 -22.29
CA ALA A 211 11.10 -18.93 -22.96
C ALA A 211 10.04 -19.75 -22.20
N PRO A 212 8.81 -19.21 -22.03
CA PRO A 212 7.77 -19.88 -21.26
C PRO A 212 7.45 -21.26 -21.86
N ALA A 213 7.26 -22.26 -21.00
CA ALA A 213 7.02 -23.65 -21.41
C ALA A 213 5.69 -23.87 -22.16
N ARG A 214 4.77 -22.90 -22.05
CA ARG A 214 3.45 -22.89 -22.71
C ARG A 214 2.98 -21.46 -22.92
N GLU A 215 1.99 -21.27 -23.77
CA GLU A 215 1.26 -20.01 -23.88
C GLU A 215 0.34 -19.79 -22.67
N GLY A 216 0.05 -18.52 -22.38
CA GLY A 216 -0.82 -18.10 -21.28
C GLY A 216 -1.09 -16.59 -21.29
N GLU A 217 -2.10 -16.17 -20.52
CA GLU A 217 -2.56 -14.79 -20.38
C GLU A 217 -1.57 -13.94 -19.56
N VAL A 218 -0.92 -14.50 -18.56
CA VAL A 218 0.03 -13.77 -17.70
C VAL A 218 1.32 -14.56 -17.57
N VAL A 219 2.44 -13.95 -17.94
CA VAL A 219 3.77 -14.52 -17.72
C VAL A 219 4.50 -13.72 -16.66
N VAL A 220 4.99 -14.38 -15.61
CA VAL A 220 5.83 -13.78 -14.57
C VAL A 220 7.22 -14.36 -14.69
N TRP A 221 8.19 -13.51 -15.01
CA TRP A 221 9.58 -13.90 -15.18
C TRP A 221 10.45 -13.30 -14.08
N MET A 222 11.14 -14.16 -13.32
CA MET A 222 12.01 -13.78 -12.21
C MET A 222 13.48 -13.99 -12.59
N ALA A 223 14.01 -13.09 -13.42
CA ALA A 223 15.35 -13.22 -13.98
C ALA A 223 16.47 -13.26 -12.92
N ALA A 224 16.28 -12.53 -11.80
CA ALA A 224 17.27 -12.44 -10.73
C ALA A 224 17.26 -13.65 -9.77
N ILE A 225 16.16 -14.40 -9.70
CA ILE A 225 15.97 -15.54 -8.79
C ILE A 225 15.86 -16.82 -9.63
N GLY A 226 17.01 -17.41 -9.96
CA GLY A 226 17.05 -18.68 -10.69
C GLY A 226 16.59 -18.62 -12.15
N GLY A 227 16.04 -17.49 -12.61
CA GLY A 227 15.46 -17.37 -13.95
C GLY A 227 14.10 -18.04 -14.09
N THR A 228 13.35 -18.17 -12.99
CA THR A 228 12.04 -18.83 -12.95
C THR A 228 11.05 -18.13 -13.87
N THR A 229 10.37 -18.90 -14.73
CA THR A 229 9.27 -18.41 -15.58
C THR A 229 7.99 -19.12 -15.16
N LEU A 230 7.00 -18.34 -14.75
CA LEU A 230 5.67 -18.81 -14.40
C LEU A 230 4.67 -18.37 -15.49
N VAL A 231 3.75 -19.25 -15.86
CA VAL A 231 2.68 -18.95 -16.82
C VAL A 231 1.35 -19.18 -16.12
N ASP A 232 0.46 -18.19 -16.20
CA ASP A 232 -0.81 -18.08 -15.47
C ASP A 232 -0.72 -18.54 -14.00
N PRO A 233 0.26 -18.06 -13.22
CA PRO A 233 0.44 -18.55 -11.86
C PRO A 233 -0.69 -18.09 -10.95
N SER A 234 -0.97 -18.91 -9.93
CA SER A 234 -1.68 -18.51 -8.72
C SER A 234 -0.84 -17.55 -7.87
N ASP A 235 -1.49 -16.82 -6.96
CA ASP A 235 -0.79 -15.91 -6.03
C ASP A 235 0.23 -16.67 -5.17
N ALA A 236 -0.11 -17.89 -4.74
CA ALA A 236 0.74 -18.75 -3.94
C ALA A 236 2.01 -19.18 -4.71
N GLU A 237 1.91 -19.45 -6.01
CA GLU A 237 3.07 -19.77 -6.86
C GLU A 237 3.96 -18.55 -7.08
N VAL A 238 3.39 -17.35 -7.28
CA VAL A 238 4.17 -16.12 -7.43
C VAL A 238 4.96 -15.84 -6.14
N LEU A 239 4.31 -15.85 -4.98
CA LEU A 239 4.98 -15.56 -3.71
C LEU A 239 5.97 -16.67 -3.33
N GLY A 240 5.60 -17.95 -3.54
CA GLY A 240 6.46 -19.09 -3.28
C GLY A 240 7.73 -19.08 -4.12
N ALA A 241 7.63 -18.75 -5.40
CA ALA A 241 8.80 -18.61 -6.29
C ALA A 241 9.74 -17.46 -5.86
N TRP A 242 9.21 -16.42 -5.23
CA TRP A 242 10.00 -15.33 -4.64
C TRP A 242 10.64 -15.71 -3.29
N GLY A 243 10.23 -16.82 -2.68
CA GLY A 243 10.72 -17.29 -1.38
C GLY A 243 9.90 -16.81 -0.19
N ILE A 244 8.68 -16.31 -0.41
CA ILE A 244 7.73 -16.04 0.67
C ILE A 244 6.97 -17.34 0.98
N PRO A 245 6.92 -17.81 2.24
CA PRO A 245 6.22 -19.05 2.55
C PRO A 245 4.70 -18.95 2.34
N THR A 246 4.17 -19.88 1.56
CA THR A 246 2.73 -20.02 1.25
C THR A 246 2.15 -21.37 1.68
N THR A 247 2.99 -22.22 2.28
CA THR A 247 2.61 -23.55 2.78
C THR A 247 3.06 -23.72 4.23
N LEU A 248 2.43 -24.66 4.94
CA LEU A 248 2.81 -25.08 6.30
C LEU A 248 3.90 -26.18 6.30
N ALA A 249 4.58 -26.42 5.19
CA ALA A 249 5.58 -27.51 5.08
C ALA A 249 6.72 -27.34 6.08
N ASP A 250 7.22 -26.11 6.24
CA ASP A 250 8.33 -25.77 7.15
C ASP A 250 7.86 -25.09 8.44
N ALA A 251 6.56 -25.04 8.68
CA ALA A 251 5.96 -24.40 9.85
C ALA A 251 5.62 -25.42 10.95
N PRO A 252 5.78 -25.07 12.23
CA PRO A 252 5.34 -25.91 13.33
C PRO A 252 3.81 -26.10 13.28
N ARG A 253 3.37 -27.36 13.47
CA ARG A 253 1.94 -27.71 13.56
C ARG A 253 1.35 -27.52 14.95
N GLU A 254 2.22 -27.33 15.95
CA GLU A 254 1.85 -26.97 17.31
C GLU A 254 2.60 -25.69 17.70
N VAL A 255 1.87 -24.67 18.13
CA VAL A 255 2.41 -23.35 18.48
C VAL A 255 1.85 -22.85 19.80
N ASP A 256 2.60 -21.97 20.48
CA ASP A 256 2.08 -21.30 21.66
C ASP A 256 1.06 -20.23 21.25
N LEU A 257 1.36 -19.50 20.17
CA LEU A 257 0.55 -18.39 19.67
C LEU A 257 0.28 -18.52 18.16
N LEU A 258 -1.00 -18.55 17.79
CA LEU A 258 -1.46 -18.34 16.42
C LEU A 258 -2.00 -16.92 16.26
N VAL A 259 -1.43 -16.15 15.33
CA VAL A 259 -1.94 -14.84 14.93
C VAL A 259 -2.65 -14.96 13.59
N VAL A 260 -3.93 -14.57 13.55
CA VAL A 260 -4.74 -14.62 12.33
C VAL A 260 -4.82 -13.23 11.72
N GLY A 261 -4.06 -12.99 10.66
CA GLY A 261 -3.92 -11.71 9.97
C GLY A 261 -2.56 -11.03 10.21
N ALA A 262 -2.00 -10.44 9.16
CA ALA A 262 -0.71 -9.73 9.16
C ALA A 262 -0.89 -8.23 8.83
N GLY A 263 -2.00 -7.64 9.29
CA GLY A 263 -2.14 -6.18 9.40
C GLY A 263 -1.22 -5.60 10.49
N PRO A 264 -1.24 -4.26 10.73
CA PRO A 264 -0.37 -3.64 11.73
C PRO A 264 -0.48 -4.25 13.13
N SER A 265 -1.68 -4.62 13.58
CA SER A 265 -1.88 -5.29 14.88
C SER A 265 -1.32 -6.71 14.91
N GLY A 266 -1.55 -7.49 13.85
CA GLY A 266 -1.04 -8.86 13.77
C GLY A 266 0.49 -8.92 13.66
N LEU A 267 1.09 -7.99 12.90
CA LEU A 267 2.55 -7.85 12.83
C LEU A 267 3.14 -7.47 14.18
N ALA A 268 2.50 -6.56 14.92
CA ALA A 268 2.93 -6.22 16.28
C ALA A 268 2.84 -7.42 17.22
N ALA A 269 1.73 -8.17 17.20
CA ALA A 269 1.57 -9.39 18.00
C ALA A 269 2.63 -10.45 17.64
N ALA A 270 2.98 -10.57 16.37
CA ALA A 270 4.02 -11.48 15.91
C ALA A 270 5.42 -11.06 16.39
N VAL A 271 5.76 -9.76 16.33
CA VAL A 271 7.03 -9.24 16.86
C VAL A 271 7.14 -9.53 18.35
N TYR A 272 6.14 -9.12 19.12
CA TYR A 272 6.19 -9.24 20.58
C TYR A 272 6.13 -10.70 21.02
N GLY A 273 5.22 -11.50 20.47
CA GLY A 273 5.11 -12.93 20.77
C GLY A 273 6.41 -13.69 20.52
N ALA A 274 7.03 -13.50 19.34
CA ALA A 274 8.29 -14.16 19.05
C ALA A 274 9.46 -13.61 19.89
N SER A 275 9.53 -12.30 20.12
CA SER A 275 10.60 -11.69 20.92
C SER A 275 10.57 -12.09 22.40
N GLU A 276 9.38 -12.43 22.92
CA GLU A 276 9.15 -12.90 24.29
C GLU A 276 9.23 -14.44 24.40
N GLY A 277 9.62 -15.12 23.32
CA GLY A 277 9.96 -16.54 23.32
C GLY A 277 8.81 -17.49 23.00
N LEU A 278 7.65 -16.99 22.56
CA LEU A 278 6.54 -17.84 22.11
C LEU A 278 6.81 -18.43 20.73
N SER A 279 6.56 -19.73 20.56
CA SER A 279 6.44 -20.32 19.22
C SER A 279 5.25 -19.66 18.53
N THR A 280 5.51 -18.78 17.56
CA THR A 280 4.50 -17.90 16.96
C THR A 280 4.34 -18.16 15.47
N LEU A 281 3.10 -18.47 15.05
CA LEU A 281 2.71 -18.60 13.64
C LEU A 281 1.71 -17.51 13.26
N VAL A 282 1.95 -16.87 12.13
CA VAL A 282 1.04 -15.89 11.52
C VAL A 282 0.45 -16.48 10.24
N VAL A 283 -0.87 -16.48 10.13
CA VAL A 283 -1.59 -16.88 8.92
C VAL A 283 -2.24 -15.65 8.29
N GLU A 284 -1.86 -15.32 7.06
CA GLU A 284 -2.35 -14.16 6.31
C GLU A 284 -2.95 -14.59 4.98
N ARG A 285 -4.18 -14.14 4.72
CA ARG A 285 -4.97 -14.54 3.56
C ARG A 285 -4.53 -13.90 2.26
N ASP A 286 -4.00 -12.67 2.30
CA ASP A 286 -3.72 -11.88 1.11
C ASP A 286 -2.25 -11.44 1.07
N ALA A 287 -1.90 -10.43 1.87
CA ALA A 287 -0.61 -9.76 1.82
C ALA A 287 -0.30 -9.04 3.13
N LEU A 288 0.99 -8.84 3.37
CA LEU A 288 1.47 -8.09 4.54
C LEU A 288 0.86 -6.68 4.59
N GLY A 289 0.51 -6.24 5.81
CA GLY A 289 0.00 -4.90 6.09
C GLY A 289 -1.52 -4.76 6.03
N GLY A 290 -2.25 -5.79 5.58
CA GLY A 290 -3.71 -5.75 5.50
C GLY A 290 -4.21 -4.51 4.74
N GLN A 291 -5.26 -3.86 5.26
CA GLN A 291 -5.79 -2.61 4.71
C GLN A 291 -4.77 -1.46 4.79
N ALA A 292 -4.02 -1.34 5.89
CA ALA A 292 -3.03 -0.27 6.03
C ALA A 292 -1.97 -0.34 4.94
N GLY A 293 -1.64 -1.54 4.45
CA GLY A 293 -0.70 -1.80 3.36
C GLY A 293 -1.02 -1.05 2.05
N THR A 294 -2.28 -0.68 1.81
CA THR A 294 -2.69 0.07 0.61
C THR A 294 -2.47 1.58 0.73
N SER A 295 -2.19 2.08 1.94
CA SER A 295 -1.92 3.49 2.16
C SER A 295 -0.62 3.92 1.48
N SER A 296 -0.70 4.93 0.61
CA SER A 296 0.46 5.50 -0.08
C SER A 296 1.43 6.21 0.87
N LEU A 297 0.91 6.82 1.95
CA LEU A 297 1.70 7.55 2.91
C LEU A 297 1.00 7.69 4.27
N ILE A 298 1.68 7.24 5.32
CA ILE A 298 1.31 7.40 6.72
C ILE A 298 2.26 8.43 7.34
N ARG A 299 1.75 9.61 7.68
CA ARG A 299 2.54 10.71 8.29
C ARG A 299 2.42 10.80 9.81
N ASN A 300 1.39 10.18 10.38
CA ASN A 300 1.07 10.27 11.80
C ASN A 300 1.48 9.02 12.60
N TYR A 301 2.44 8.25 12.08
CA TYR A 301 3.06 7.14 12.81
C TYR A 301 4.37 7.63 13.42
N LEU A 302 4.45 7.57 14.75
CA LEU A 302 5.59 8.07 15.52
C LEU A 302 6.91 7.41 15.07
N GLY A 303 7.98 8.20 14.97
CA GLY A 303 9.31 7.72 14.58
C GLY A 303 9.63 7.83 13.09
N PHE A 304 8.66 8.11 12.23
CA PHE A 304 8.87 8.32 10.78
C PHE A 304 8.61 9.77 10.40
N SER A 305 9.60 10.64 10.59
CA SER A 305 9.48 12.10 10.38
C SER A 305 9.15 12.51 8.94
N ARG A 306 9.49 11.67 7.96
CA ARG A 306 9.16 11.85 6.53
C ARG A 306 7.89 11.10 6.11
N GLY A 307 7.25 10.40 7.05
CA GLY A 307 6.24 9.39 6.77
C GLY A 307 6.83 8.16 6.06
N LEU A 308 5.98 7.16 5.84
CA LEU A 308 6.29 5.96 5.06
C LEU A 308 5.00 5.39 4.47
N SER A 309 5.07 4.60 3.41
CA SER A 309 3.87 3.89 2.93
C SER A 309 3.46 2.80 3.93
N GLY A 310 2.19 2.42 3.93
CA GLY A 310 1.73 1.34 4.81
C GLY A 310 2.34 -0.01 4.46
N SER A 311 2.60 -0.28 3.18
CA SER A 311 3.33 -1.49 2.75
C SER A 311 4.79 -1.49 3.23
N GLU A 312 5.41 -0.31 3.40
CA GLU A 312 6.76 -0.22 4.00
C GLU A 312 6.72 -0.57 5.49
N LEU A 313 5.77 0.01 6.21
CA LEU A 313 5.59 -0.25 7.63
C LEU A 313 5.39 -1.75 7.87
N ALA A 314 4.55 -2.37 7.04
CA ALA A 314 4.26 -3.79 7.09
C ALA A 314 5.48 -4.66 6.80
N GLN A 315 6.23 -4.36 5.74
CA GLN A 315 7.43 -5.11 5.38
C GLN A 315 8.49 -5.03 6.48
N ARG A 316 8.71 -3.86 7.08
CA ARG A 316 9.63 -3.69 8.20
C ARG A 316 9.18 -4.48 9.44
N GLY A 317 7.88 -4.44 9.76
CA GLY A 317 7.31 -5.23 10.86
C GLY A 317 7.45 -6.75 10.63
N TYR A 318 7.19 -7.21 9.42
CA TYR A 318 7.40 -8.62 9.02
C TYR A 318 8.86 -9.04 9.20
N GLN A 319 9.81 -8.24 8.69
CA GLN A 319 11.24 -8.53 8.82
C GLN A 319 11.67 -8.61 10.29
N GLN A 320 11.15 -7.71 11.13
CA GLN A 320 11.42 -7.73 12.56
C GLN A 320 10.88 -9.00 13.23
N ALA A 321 9.63 -9.36 12.97
CA ALA A 321 9.02 -10.58 13.53
C ALA A 321 9.76 -11.84 13.06
N TRP A 322 10.13 -11.89 11.77
CA TRP A 322 10.91 -12.99 11.20
C TRP A 322 12.27 -13.15 11.87
N VAL A 323 13.00 -12.06 12.12
CA VAL A 323 14.30 -12.10 12.82
C VAL A 323 14.16 -12.65 14.25
N PHE A 324 13.04 -12.37 14.94
CA PHE A 324 12.73 -12.98 16.23
C PHE A 324 12.27 -14.44 16.17
N GLY A 325 12.03 -14.98 14.97
CA GLY A 325 11.67 -16.38 14.76
C GLY A 325 10.17 -16.63 14.51
N ALA A 326 9.36 -15.59 14.37
CA ALA A 326 7.96 -15.76 13.95
C ALA A 326 7.89 -16.42 12.56
N ARG A 327 7.00 -17.40 12.41
CA ARG A 327 6.70 -18.04 11.13
C ARG A 327 5.48 -17.39 10.50
N PHE A 328 5.49 -17.28 9.17
CA PHE A 328 4.39 -16.70 8.41
C PHE A 328 3.98 -17.68 7.33
N VAL A 329 2.68 -17.75 7.06
CA VAL A 329 2.12 -18.39 5.87
C VAL A 329 1.16 -17.43 5.22
N LEU A 330 1.49 -17.00 4.01
CA LEU A 330 0.69 -16.08 3.20
C LEU A 330 -0.20 -16.83 2.22
N THR A 331 -1.21 -16.14 1.67
CA THR A 331 -2.20 -16.69 0.71
C THR A 331 -3.08 -17.79 1.31
N ARG A 332 -3.17 -17.85 2.64
CA ARG A 332 -3.91 -18.87 3.39
C ARG A 332 -4.82 -18.23 4.41
N SER A 333 -6.03 -18.77 4.54
CA SER A 333 -7.03 -18.32 5.51
C SER A 333 -7.23 -19.36 6.59
N VAL A 334 -7.51 -18.91 7.81
CA VAL A 334 -8.10 -19.79 8.83
C VAL A 334 -9.60 -19.86 8.56
N GLU A 335 -10.12 -21.07 8.34
CA GLU A 335 -11.52 -21.30 7.93
C GLU A 335 -12.39 -21.80 9.09
N ARG A 336 -11.77 -22.36 10.12
CA ARG A 336 -12.46 -22.92 11.28
C ARG A 336 -11.55 -22.86 12.50
N LEU A 337 -12.15 -22.60 13.67
CA LEU A 337 -11.47 -22.65 14.95
C LEU A 337 -12.27 -23.49 15.95
N GLU A 338 -11.62 -24.48 16.55
CA GLU A 338 -12.25 -25.40 17.49
C GLU A 338 -11.41 -25.53 18.75
N ARG A 339 -12.06 -25.60 19.91
CA ARG A 339 -11.36 -25.90 21.16
C ARG A 339 -11.05 -27.39 21.23
N VAL A 340 -9.79 -27.73 21.50
CA VAL A 340 -9.32 -29.10 21.71
C VAL A 340 -8.50 -29.12 23.00
N ASP A 341 -9.04 -29.78 24.03
CA ASP A 341 -8.47 -29.79 25.39
C ASP A 341 -8.21 -28.38 25.95
N ARG A 342 -6.94 -28.06 26.17
CA ARG A 342 -6.41 -26.78 26.66
C ARG A 342 -5.87 -25.89 25.53
N ALA A 343 -6.16 -26.21 24.27
CA ALA A 343 -5.67 -25.53 23.08
C ALA A 343 -6.79 -25.33 22.04
N PHE A 344 -6.42 -24.81 20.88
CA PHE A 344 -7.31 -24.52 19.76
C PHE A 344 -6.77 -25.14 18.48
N ARG A 345 -7.61 -25.89 17.77
CA ARG A 345 -7.33 -26.37 16.41
C ARG A 345 -7.86 -25.35 15.41
N ALA A 346 -6.97 -24.83 14.58
CA ALA A 346 -7.28 -23.95 13.47
C ALA A 346 -7.08 -24.69 12.15
N THR A 347 -8.12 -24.75 11.32
CA THR A 347 -8.03 -25.33 9.96
C THR A 347 -7.59 -24.25 8.98
N VAL A 348 -6.44 -24.46 8.34
CA VAL A 348 -5.80 -23.54 7.38
C VAL A 348 -6.06 -24.01 5.95
N SER A 349 -6.58 -23.10 5.12
CA SER A 349 -7.11 -23.42 3.79
C SER A 349 -6.08 -24.10 2.88
N GLY A 350 -6.36 -25.33 2.45
CA GLY A 350 -5.46 -26.10 1.58
C GLY A 350 -4.17 -26.61 2.23
N GLU A 351 -3.96 -26.40 3.54
CA GLU A 351 -2.74 -26.80 4.26
C GLU A 351 -2.98 -27.73 5.47
N GLY A 352 -4.23 -27.86 5.90
CA GLY A 352 -4.64 -28.70 7.03
C GLY A 352 -4.64 -27.96 8.37
N ASP A 353 -4.52 -28.70 9.46
CA ASP A 353 -4.71 -28.15 10.81
C ASP A 353 -3.40 -27.68 11.47
N VAL A 354 -3.54 -26.66 12.31
CA VAL A 354 -2.54 -26.20 13.29
C VAL A 354 -3.19 -26.17 14.67
N VAL A 355 -2.47 -26.62 15.70
CA VAL A 355 -2.90 -26.53 17.10
C VAL A 355 -2.16 -25.39 17.78
N ALA A 356 -2.89 -24.46 18.40
CA ALA A 356 -2.35 -23.30 19.07
C ALA A 356 -2.84 -23.24 20.52
N ARG A 357 -1.96 -22.95 21.48
CA ARG A 357 -2.36 -22.79 22.89
C ARG A 357 -3.16 -21.50 23.13
N SER A 358 -2.86 -20.47 22.36
CA SER A 358 -3.61 -19.21 22.33
C SER A 358 -3.73 -18.67 20.91
N VAL A 359 -4.77 -17.87 20.67
CA VAL A 359 -5.07 -17.28 19.36
C VAL A 359 -5.27 -15.78 19.49
N VAL A 360 -4.64 -15.01 18.62
CA VAL A 360 -4.88 -13.56 18.46
C VAL A 360 -5.54 -13.32 17.10
N LEU A 361 -6.79 -12.86 17.12
CA LEU A 361 -7.54 -12.44 15.95
C LEU A 361 -7.13 -11.02 15.57
N ALA A 362 -6.41 -10.88 14.47
CA ALA A 362 -5.90 -9.63 13.91
C ALA A 362 -6.30 -9.44 12.44
N CYS A 363 -7.43 -10.03 12.03
CA CYS A 363 -7.89 -10.08 10.64
C CYS A 363 -8.48 -8.75 10.12
N GLY A 364 -8.58 -7.74 10.97
CA GLY A 364 -9.01 -6.39 10.59
C GLY A 364 -10.42 -6.34 10.01
N VAL A 365 -10.59 -5.53 8.95
CA VAL A 365 -11.83 -5.34 8.22
C VAL A 365 -11.56 -5.30 6.71
N ALA A 366 -12.58 -5.57 5.91
CA ALA A 366 -12.57 -5.30 4.48
C ALA A 366 -13.60 -4.23 4.12
N TYR A 367 -13.39 -3.56 2.99
CA TYR A 367 -14.41 -2.67 2.45
C TYR A 367 -15.66 -3.47 2.09
N ARG A 368 -16.82 -2.87 2.42
CA ARG A 368 -18.11 -3.40 2.04
C ARG A 368 -18.25 -3.43 0.52
N ARG A 369 -18.79 -4.53 0.03
CA ARG A 369 -19.10 -4.72 -1.39
C ARG A 369 -20.47 -4.18 -1.76
N LEU A 370 -20.66 -3.85 -3.04
CA LEU A 370 -21.98 -3.45 -3.53
C LEU A 370 -22.91 -4.65 -3.65
N GLY A 371 -22.36 -5.85 -3.90
CA GLY A 371 -23.14 -7.07 -4.02
C GLY A 371 -23.91 -7.15 -5.35
N VAL A 372 -23.52 -6.35 -6.34
CA VAL A 372 -24.11 -6.32 -7.67
C VAL A 372 -23.20 -7.11 -8.62
N PRO A 373 -23.57 -8.34 -9.04
CA PRO A 373 -22.65 -9.24 -9.75
C PRO A 373 -21.98 -8.63 -10.99
N SER A 374 -22.71 -7.84 -11.78
CA SER A 374 -22.17 -7.15 -12.95
C SER A 374 -21.14 -6.09 -12.60
N VAL A 375 -21.29 -5.39 -11.47
CA VAL A 375 -20.28 -4.45 -10.95
C VAL A 375 -19.07 -5.22 -10.42
N GLU A 376 -19.28 -6.29 -9.65
CA GLU A 376 -18.20 -7.09 -9.07
C GLU A 376 -17.30 -7.72 -10.15
N ALA A 377 -17.86 -8.05 -11.32
CA ALA A 377 -17.12 -8.59 -12.47
C ALA A 377 -16.02 -7.65 -13.00
N PHE A 378 -16.10 -6.35 -12.72
CA PHE A 378 -15.11 -5.34 -13.08
C PHE A 378 -14.14 -5.00 -11.94
N THR A 379 -14.13 -5.76 -10.84
CA THR A 379 -13.14 -5.57 -9.76
C THR A 379 -11.72 -5.68 -10.32
N GLY A 380 -10.90 -4.64 -10.13
CA GLY A 380 -9.55 -4.57 -10.70
C GLY A 380 -9.49 -4.25 -12.21
N LYS A 381 -10.66 -4.10 -12.86
CA LYS A 381 -10.84 -3.72 -14.27
C LYS A 381 -11.64 -2.42 -14.42
N GLY A 382 -11.51 -1.52 -13.44
CA GLY A 382 -12.26 -0.27 -13.35
C GLY A 382 -13.05 -0.12 -12.06
N VAL A 383 -13.38 -1.19 -11.33
CA VAL A 383 -14.00 -1.10 -10.00
C VAL A 383 -12.95 -1.31 -8.91
N TYR A 384 -12.90 -0.39 -7.96
CA TYR A 384 -11.94 -0.34 -6.86
C TYR A 384 -12.65 -0.15 -5.52
N TYR A 385 -12.18 -0.85 -4.49
CA TYR A 385 -12.70 -0.74 -3.13
C TYR A 385 -11.74 0.08 -2.26
N GLY A 386 -12.22 1.19 -1.72
CA GLY A 386 -11.41 2.19 -1.03
C GLY A 386 -10.70 3.18 -1.96
N ALA A 387 -9.98 4.15 -1.37
CA ALA A 387 -9.27 5.18 -2.11
C ALA A 387 -7.90 4.66 -2.61
N SER A 388 -7.92 3.92 -3.72
CA SER A 388 -6.68 3.47 -4.37
C SER A 388 -5.99 4.64 -5.07
N VAL A 389 -4.86 5.10 -4.52
CA VAL A 389 -4.10 6.23 -5.07
C VAL A 389 -3.53 5.90 -6.45
N SER A 390 -3.06 4.67 -6.69
CA SER A 390 -2.58 4.26 -8.01
C SER A 390 -3.69 4.22 -9.05
N ALA A 391 -4.87 3.69 -8.69
CA ALA A 391 -6.03 3.69 -9.58
C ALA A 391 -6.49 5.12 -9.89
N ALA A 392 -6.47 6.02 -8.90
CA ALA A 392 -6.80 7.43 -9.12
C ALA A 392 -5.87 8.11 -10.13
N HIS A 393 -4.56 7.83 -10.09
CA HIS A 393 -3.61 8.36 -11.07
C HIS A 393 -3.79 7.75 -12.46
N ALA A 394 -4.16 6.47 -12.56
CA ALA A 394 -4.44 5.82 -13.84
C ALA A 394 -5.66 6.41 -14.57
N LEU A 395 -6.51 7.16 -13.87
CA LEU A 395 -7.69 7.84 -14.40
C LEU A 395 -7.45 9.32 -14.74
N ALA A 396 -6.19 9.76 -14.80
CA ALA A 396 -5.88 11.13 -15.22
C ALA A 396 -6.40 11.40 -16.65
N GLY A 397 -7.19 12.47 -16.81
CA GLY A 397 -7.86 12.83 -18.06
C GLY A 397 -9.11 12.01 -18.41
N LEU A 398 -9.49 11.04 -17.58
CA LEU A 398 -10.63 10.13 -17.78
C LEU A 398 -11.81 10.51 -16.87
N SER A 399 -12.91 9.73 -16.87
CA SER A 399 -14.04 9.91 -15.94
C SER A 399 -14.02 8.88 -14.81
N ALA A 400 -14.48 9.30 -13.62
CA ALA A 400 -14.54 8.42 -12.44
C ALA A 400 -15.87 8.59 -11.69
N ALA A 401 -16.28 7.56 -10.95
CA ALA A 401 -17.38 7.61 -10.01
C ALA A 401 -16.92 7.21 -8.60
N VAL A 402 -17.53 7.78 -7.57
CA VAL A 402 -17.37 7.41 -6.17
C VAL A 402 -18.73 7.05 -5.60
N ALA A 403 -18.89 5.80 -5.13
CA ALA A 403 -20.10 5.36 -4.45
C ALA A 403 -19.92 5.47 -2.93
N GLY A 404 -20.59 6.43 -2.28
CA GLY A 404 -20.53 6.62 -0.82
C GLY A 404 -20.94 8.03 -0.39
N GLY A 405 -21.55 8.15 0.79
CA GLY A 405 -22.06 9.43 1.31
C GLY A 405 -21.23 10.05 2.45
N GLY A 406 -20.23 9.36 2.99
CA GLY A 406 -19.47 9.84 4.15
C GLY A 406 -18.25 10.69 3.81
N ASN A 407 -17.56 11.18 4.84
CA ASN A 407 -16.35 12.00 4.70
C ASN A 407 -15.27 11.40 3.77
N SER A 408 -15.06 10.08 3.82
CA SER A 408 -14.07 9.43 2.96
C SER A 408 -14.42 9.52 1.47
N ALA A 409 -15.72 9.44 1.13
CA ALA A 409 -16.17 9.60 -0.24
C ALA A 409 -15.99 11.06 -0.72
N GLY A 410 -16.34 12.03 0.14
CA GLY A 410 -16.10 13.46 -0.12
C GLY A 410 -14.61 13.79 -0.35
N GLN A 411 -13.71 13.17 0.42
CA GLN A 411 -12.27 13.35 0.21
C GLN A 411 -11.77 12.69 -1.09
N ALA A 412 -12.28 11.50 -1.43
CA ALA A 412 -11.88 10.80 -2.64
C ALA A 412 -12.36 11.51 -3.91
N VAL A 413 -13.59 12.01 -3.93
CA VAL A 413 -14.12 12.74 -5.10
C VAL A 413 -13.32 14.02 -5.36
N LEU A 414 -12.97 14.77 -4.30
CA LEU A 414 -12.11 15.95 -4.39
C LEU A 414 -10.68 15.60 -4.84
N GLN A 415 -10.15 14.44 -4.45
CA GLN A 415 -8.85 13.98 -4.92
C GLN A 415 -8.89 13.64 -6.42
N LEU A 416 -9.93 12.95 -6.88
CA LEU A 416 -10.11 12.56 -8.29
C LEU A 416 -10.34 13.78 -9.17
N ALA A 417 -11.07 14.78 -8.68
CA ALA A 417 -11.34 16.04 -9.40
C ALA A 417 -10.06 16.78 -9.83
N ARG A 418 -8.92 16.49 -9.21
CA ARG A 418 -7.61 17.08 -9.54
C ARG A 418 -6.99 16.50 -10.82
N TYR A 419 -7.43 15.31 -11.24
CA TYR A 419 -6.82 14.55 -12.33
C TYR A 419 -7.84 14.16 -13.41
N CYS A 420 -9.07 13.85 -13.03
CA CYS A 420 -10.12 13.40 -13.92
C CYS A 420 -10.77 14.58 -14.66
N ARG A 421 -11.28 14.30 -15.86
CA ARG A 421 -12.09 15.26 -16.64
C ARG A 421 -13.48 15.46 -16.02
N GLU A 422 -14.02 14.41 -15.41
CA GLU A 422 -15.37 14.37 -14.82
C GLU A 422 -15.38 13.38 -13.66
N VAL A 423 -16.08 13.72 -12.57
CA VAL A 423 -16.22 12.85 -11.40
C VAL A 423 -17.67 12.80 -10.92
N HIS A 424 -18.22 11.60 -10.74
CA HIS A 424 -19.57 11.39 -10.23
C HIS A 424 -19.52 11.00 -8.75
N LEU A 425 -20.29 11.66 -7.89
CA LEU A 425 -20.50 11.23 -6.50
C LEU A 425 -21.89 10.60 -6.38
N VAL A 426 -21.96 9.29 -6.19
CA VAL A 426 -23.22 8.54 -6.07
C VAL A 426 -23.52 8.24 -4.60
N VAL A 427 -24.65 8.75 -4.11
CA VAL A 427 -25.06 8.64 -2.71
C VAL A 427 -26.46 8.05 -2.60
N ARG A 428 -26.60 7.02 -1.76
CA ARG A 428 -27.88 6.33 -1.56
C ARG A 428 -28.89 7.16 -0.78
N GLY A 429 -28.41 7.89 0.23
CA GLY A 429 -29.25 8.72 1.08
C GLY A 429 -29.44 10.13 0.52
N GLU A 430 -30.45 10.82 1.04
CA GLU A 430 -30.60 12.27 0.97
C GLU A 430 -31.04 12.75 2.37
N PRO A 431 -30.49 13.85 2.91
CA PRO A 431 -29.48 14.76 2.33
C PRO A 431 -28.02 14.38 2.73
N LEU A 432 -27.00 14.96 2.06
CA LEU A 432 -25.56 14.63 2.31
C LEU A 432 -25.13 14.94 3.75
N GLU A 433 -25.76 15.94 4.35
CA GLU A 433 -25.53 16.51 5.68
C GLU A 433 -25.70 15.48 6.80
N GLU A 434 -26.41 14.37 6.55
CA GLU A 434 -26.55 13.28 7.52
C GLU A 434 -25.22 12.57 7.80
N THR A 435 -24.31 12.52 6.82
CA THR A 435 -23.12 11.67 6.89
C THR A 435 -21.82 12.33 6.42
N MET A 436 -21.91 13.45 5.69
CA MET A 436 -20.76 14.23 5.23
C MET A 436 -20.65 15.55 6.00
N SER A 437 -19.43 15.91 6.39
CA SER A 437 -19.14 17.18 7.06
C SER A 437 -19.36 18.37 6.12
N ALA A 438 -19.93 19.46 6.65
CA ALA A 438 -20.32 20.66 5.88
C ALA A 438 -19.20 21.21 4.97
N TYR A 439 -17.95 21.27 5.45
CA TYR A 439 -16.83 21.78 4.65
C TYR A 439 -16.54 20.92 3.40
N LEU A 440 -16.80 19.60 3.45
CA LEU A 440 -16.64 18.73 2.28
C LEU A 440 -17.79 18.93 1.31
N ILE A 441 -19.02 19.11 1.80
CA ILE A 441 -20.19 19.41 0.97
C ILE A 441 -19.95 20.72 0.21
N GLU A 442 -19.48 21.77 0.90
CA GLU A 442 -19.12 23.06 0.30
C GLU A 442 -18.00 22.92 -0.74
N ALA A 443 -16.93 22.19 -0.41
CA ALA A 443 -15.82 21.97 -1.33
C ALA A 443 -16.25 21.18 -2.58
N VAL A 444 -17.09 20.15 -2.42
CA VAL A 444 -17.63 19.37 -3.54
C VAL A 444 -18.54 20.23 -4.42
N ALA A 445 -19.41 21.04 -3.81
CA ALA A 445 -20.28 21.96 -4.56
C ALA A 445 -19.50 23.06 -5.30
N GLY A 446 -18.29 23.39 -4.83
CA GLY A 446 -17.41 24.36 -5.46
C GLY A 446 -16.65 23.84 -6.69
N GLU A 447 -16.65 22.54 -6.95
CA GLU A 447 -15.89 21.92 -8.04
C GLU A 447 -16.79 21.58 -9.24
N SER A 448 -16.60 22.29 -10.36
CA SER A 448 -17.46 22.16 -11.54
C SER A 448 -17.34 20.83 -12.29
N VAL A 449 -16.26 20.07 -12.04
CA VAL A 449 -16.05 18.75 -12.64
C VAL A 449 -16.78 17.63 -11.88
N ILE A 450 -17.40 17.95 -10.73
CA ILE A 450 -18.09 16.98 -9.88
C ILE A 450 -19.60 17.05 -10.08
N THR A 451 -20.22 15.91 -10.44
CA THR A 451 -21.67 15.76 -10.49
C THR A 451 -22.15 14.88 -9.33
N VAL A 452 -23.10 15.38 -8.53
CA VAL A 452 -23.64 14.65 -7.38
C VAL A 452 -24.98 13.98 -7.73
N HIS A 453 -25.07 12.67 -7.49
CA HIS A 453 -26.25 11.85 -7.70
C HIS A 453 -26.76 11.34 -6.34
N THR A 454 -27.67 12.07 -5.72
CA THR A 454 -28.28 11.70 -4.44
C THR A 454 -29.49 10.77 -4.63
N GLY A 455 -29.86 10.03 -3.58
CA GLY A 455 -31.02 9.12 -3.60
C GLY A 455 -30.88 7.96 -4.59
N ARG A 456 -29.65 7.58 -4.96
CA ARG A 456 -29.38 6.63 -6.06
C ARG A 456 -28.43 5.51 -5.64
N ASP A 457 -28.71 4.31 -6.16
CA ASP A 457 -27.89 3.11 -6.02
C ASP A 457 -27.21 2.78 -7.34
N VAL A 458 -25.95 2.32 -7.29
CA VAL A 458 -25.30 1.66 -8.43
C VAL A 458 -25.89 0.25 -8.53
N THR A 459 -26.61 -0.05 -9.61
CA THR A 459 -27.38 -1.30 -9.75
C THR A 459 -26.92 -2.18 -10.90
N ASP A 460 -26.13 -1.66 -11.82
CA ASP A 460 -25.56 -2.44 -12.92
C ASP A 460 -24.27 -1.78 -13.44
N ALA A 461 -23.46 -2.55 -14.15
CA ALA A 461 -22.26 -2.07 -14.83
C ALA A 461 -22.05 -2.84 -16.13
N SER A 462 -21.48 -2.18 -17.13
CA SER A 462 -21.12 -2.83 -18.39
C SER A 462 -19.85 -2.25 -19.00
N GLY A 463 -19.28 -3.00 -19.96
CA GLY A 463 -18.11 -2.63 -20.74
C GLY A 463 -17.37 -3.84 -21.29
N ASP A 464 -16.53 -3.62 -22.30
CA ASP A 464 -15.77 -4.68 -22.98
C ASP A 464 -14.40 -4.89 -22.31
N GLY A 465 -14.32 -5.91 -21.44
CA GLY A 465 -13.10 -6.25 -20.71
C GLY A 465 -12.72 -5.28 -19.58
N ARG A 466 -13.34 -4.10 -19.51
CA ARG A 466 -13.20 -3.09 -18.44
C ARG A 466 -14.51 -2.35 -18.22
N LEU A 467 -14.62 -1.63 -17.11
CA LEU A 467 -15.76 -0.76 -16.83
C LEU A 467 -15.82 0.39 -17.85
N GLU A 468 -17.00 0.61 -18.43
CA GLU A 468 -17.26 1.72 -19.36
C GLU A 468 -18.57 2.46 -19.03
N GLU A 469 -19.54 1.79 -18.40
CA GLU A 469 -20.83 2.37 -18.04
C GLU A 469 -21.32 1.84 -16.69
N LEU A 470 -21.97 2.72 -15.91
CA LEU A 470 -22.77 2.36 -14.73
C LEU A 470 -24.24 2.69 -14.95
N VAL A 471 -25.12 1.85 -14.38
CA VAL A 471 -26.55 2.15 -14.23
C VAL A 471 -26.82 2.57 -12.80
N LEU A 472 -27.35 3.78 -12.65
CA LEU A 472 -27.81 4.35 -11.39
C LEU A 472 -29.34 4.21 -11.30
N THR A 473 -29.85 3.63 -10.23
CA THR A 473 -31.31 3.53 -9.99
C THR A 473 -31.72 4.46 -8.86
N ARG A 474 -32.71 5.32 -9.10
CA ARG A 474 -33.32 6.19 -8.08
C ARG A 474 -34.14 5.36 -7.10
N ARG A 475 -33.87 5.52 -5.81
CA ARG A 475 -34.64 4.89 -4.73
C ARG A 475 -36.06 5.45 -4.69
N GLY A 476 -37.03 4.58 -4.46
CA GLY A 476 -38.46 4.94 -4.39
C GLY A 476 -39.17 4.94 -5.74
N THR A 477 -38.55 5.46 -6.81
CA THR A 477 -39.18 5.49 -8.15
C THR A 477 -38.71 4.36 -9.07
N GLY A 478 -37.50 3.83 -8.87
CA GLY A 478 -36.89 2.83 -9.75
C GLY A 478 -36.40 3.39 -11.10
N GLU A 479 -36.41 4.72 -11.28
CA GLU A 479 -35.91 5.38 -12.49
C GLU A 479 -34.42 5.10 -12.69
N GLN A 480 -34.03 4.72 -13.92
CA GLN A 480 -32.65 4.37 -14.25
C GLN A 480 -31.97 5.47 -15.07
N GLU A 481 -30.73 5.77 -14.73
CA GLU A 481 -29.83 6.64 -15.48
C GLU A 481 -28.54 5.91 -15.80
N ARG A 482 -28.04 6.07 -17.03
CA ARG A 482 -26.75 5.51 -17.47
C ARG A 482 -25.70 6.60 -17.50
N ILE A 483 -24.54 6.33 -16.91
CA ILE A 483 -23.38 7.24 -16.93
C ILE A 483 -22.15 6.52 -17.45
N GLY A 484 -21.40 7.19 -18.33
CA GLY A 484 -20.14 6.68 -18.89
C GLY A 484 -18.97 6.96 -17.94
N VAL A 485 -18.33 5.91 -17.44
CA VAL A 485 -17.23 6.04 -16.47
C VAL A 485 -16.11 5.05 -16.73
N ASP A 486 -14.86 5.51 -16.62
CA ASP A 486 -13.67 4.65 -16.76
C ASP A 486 -13.29 3.97 -15.43
N GLY A 487 -13.81 4.45 -14.30
CA GLY A 487 -13.57 3.85 -13.00
C GLY A 487 -14.62 4.16 -11.93
N LEU A 488 -14.80 3.23 -10.98
CA LEU A 488 -15.67 3.33 -9.82
C LEU A 488 -14.89 3.06 -8.54
N PHE A 489 -14.96 3.96 -7.57
CA PHE A 489 -14.41 3.82 -6.22
C PHE A 489 -15.54 3.62 -5.22
N VAL A 490 -15.59 2.45 -4.59
CA VAL A 490 -16.63 2.11 -3.62
C VAL A 490 -16.15 2.45 -2.21
N MET A 491 -16.88 3.35 -1.54
CA MET A 491 -16.55 3.93 -0.24
C MET A 491 -17.74 3.90 0.72
N ILE A 492 -18.39 2.73 0.83
CA ILE A 492 -19.63 2.51 1.60
C ILE A 492 -19.39 1.94 3.01
N GLY A 493 -18.16 2.08 3.52
CA GLY A 493 -17.73 1.57 4.82
C GLY A 493 -16.97 0.25 4.75
N ALA A 494 -16.66 -0.30 5.93
CA ALA A 494 -15.92 -1.53 6.08
C ALA A 494 -16.61 -2.45 7.11
N GLU A 495 -16.40 -3.75 6.97
CA GLU A 495 -16.95 -4.80 7.82
C GLU A 495 -15.92 -5.88 8.15
N PRO A 496 -16.01 -6.49 9.34
CA PRO A 496 -15.12 -7.57 9.75
C PRO A 496 -15.52 -8.88 9.07
N HIS A 497 -14.53 -9.68 8.67
CA HIS A 497 -14.77 -11.03 8.15
C HIS A 497 -14.64 -12.07 9.28
N THR A 498 -15.72 -12.20 10.04
CA THR A 498 -15.75 -12.99 11.29
C THR A 498 -16.71 -14.17 11.25
N ASP A 499 -17.38 -14.44 10.13
CA ASP A 499 -18.42 -15.47 10.02
C ASP A 499 -17.89 -16.89 10.25
N TRP A 500 -16.60 -17.10 9.98
CA TRP A 500 -15.89 -18.36 10.21
C TRP A 500 -15.60 -18.64 11.70
N LEU A 501 -15.74 -17.64 12.57
CA LEU A 501 -15.52 -17.81 14.00
C LEU A 501 -16.66 -18.62 14.62
N PRO A 502 -16.38 -19.41 15.66
CA PRO A 502 -17.41 -20.14 16.39
C PRO A 502 -18.34 -19.18 17.15
N GLU A 503 -19.62 -19.52 17.29
CA GLU A 503 -20.66 -18.65 17.90
C GLU A 503 -20.30 -18.18 19.32
N GLU A 504 -19.51 -18.98 20.03
CA GLU A 504 -18.99 -18.68 21.37
C GLU A 504 -18.10 -17.45 21.38
N VAL A 505 -17.47 -17.08 20.26
CA VAL A 505 -16.81 -15.78 20.07
C VAL A 505 -17.87 -14.75 19.68
N ARG A 506 -18.38 -14.04 20.69
CA ARG A 506 -19.49 -13.09 20.59
C ARG A 506 -19.09 -11.89 19.74
N ARG A 507 -20.05 -11.42 18.95
CA ARG A 507 -19.93 -10.30 18.03
C ARG A 507 -21.04 -9.28 18.30
N ASP A 508 -20.81 -8.01 17.96
CA ASP A 508 -21.88 -7.02 17.92
C ASP A 508 -22.79 -7.23 16.69
N GLU A 509 -23.87 -6.44 16.59
CA GLU A 509 -24.83 -6.49 15.47
C GLU A 509 -24.19 -6.20 14.10
N ARG A 510 -22.98 -5.66 14.08
CA ARG A 510 -22.21 -5.31 12.87
C ARG A 510 -21.09 -6.32 12.60
N GLY A 511 -21.02 -7.42 13.35
CA GLY A 511 -20.05 -8.49 13.21
C GLY A 511 -18.71 -8.25 13.93
N PHE A 512 -18.50 -7.14 14.63
CA PHE A 512 -17.22 -6.90 15.30
C PHE A 512 -17.08 -7.74 16.56
N VAL A 513 -15.88 -8.27 16.81
CA VAL A 513 -15.62 -9.15 17.96
C VAL A 513 -15.68 -8.35 19.26
N LEU A 514 -16.48 -8.83 20.22
CA LEU A 514 -16.57 -8.25 21.56
C LEU A 514 -15.41 -8.74 22.42
N THR A 515 -14.77 -7.83 23.17
CA THR A 515 -13.66 -8.16 24.08
C THR A 515 -13.83 -7.55 25.46
N GLY A 516 -13.08 -8.07 26.43
CA GLY A 516 -13.05 -7.59 27.81
C GLY A 516 -14.44 -7.44 28.40
N MET A 517 -14.71 -6.25 28.96
CA MET A 517 -16.00 -5.95 29.60
C MET A 517 -17.20 -6.05 28.66
N GLN A 518 -17.02 -5.85 27.35
CA GLN A 518 -18.11 -5.92 26.37
C GLN A 518 -18.61 -7.35 26.15
N THR A 519 -17.84 -8.38 26.54
CA THR A 519 -18.25 -9.78 26.42
C THR A 519 -19.44 -10.12 27.33
N GLY A 520 -19.76 -9.27 28.31
CA GLY A 520 -20.82 -9.52 29.29
C GLY A 520 -20.47 -10.64 30.27
N ARG A 521 -19.21 -11.12 30.28
CA ARG A 521 -18.71 -11.98 31.35
C ARG A 521 -18.67 -11.14 32.64
N GLN A 522 -19.70 -11.25 33.48
CA GLN A 522 -19.54 -10.93 34.89
C GLN A 522 -18.34 -11.74 35.41
N THR A 523 -17.61 -11.16 36.36
CA THR A 523 -16.45 -11.72 37.09
C THR A 523 -16.81 -13.04 37.80
N ALA A 524 -17.14 -14.07 37.05
CA ALA A 524 -17.61 -15.35 37.53
C ALA A 524 -16.45 -16.34 37.66
N HIS A 525 -15.35 -15.91 38.28
CA HIS A 525 -14.37 -16.78 38.92
C HIS A 525 -14.07 -16.22 40.32
N GLY A 526 -15.06 -16.39 41.20
CA GLY A 526 -14.79 -16.47 42.63
C GLY A 526 -13.72 -17.53 42.82
N LEU A 527 -12.58 -17.10 43.39
CA LEU A 527 -11.33 -17.82 43.70
C LEU A 527 -10.08 -17.48 42.85
N SER A 528 -10.13 -16.65 41.78
CA SER A 528 -8.89 -16.11 41.16
C SER A 528 -8.83 -14.60 40.89
N GLY A 529 -9.94 -13.86 40.97
CA GLY A 529 -9.91 -12.37 40.95
C GLY A 529 -9.46 -11.70 39.65
N LEU A 530 -9.21 -12.43 38.56
CA LEU A 530 -8.89 -11.84 37.26
C LEU A 530 -10.20 -11.48 36.53
N ALA A 531 -10.45 -10.18 36.35
CA ALA A 531 -11.36 -9.71 35.31
C ALA A 531 -10.83 -10.18 33.95
N GLY A 532 -11.72 -10.51 33.00
CA GLY A 532 -11.28 -10.89 31.64
C GLY A 532 -10.36 -9.82 31.06
N HIS A 533 -9.28 -10.23 30.40
CA HIS A 533 -8.30 -9.27 29.90
C HIS A 533 -8.94 -8.33 28.85
N PRO A 534 -8.49 -7.08 28.71
CA PRO A 534 -9.09 -6.09 27.82
C PRO A 534 -9.30 -6.57 26.37
N HIS A 535 -8.39 -7.40 25.84
CA HIS A 535 -8.44 -7.90 24.47
C HIS A 535 -8.96 -9.35 24.40
N GLU A 536 -9.23 -10.00 25.52
CA GLU A 536 -9.77 -11.36 25.54
C GLU A 536 -11.22 -11.37 25.06
N THR A 537 -11.56 -12.31 24.17
CA THR A 537 -12.92 -12.49 23.67
C THR A 537 -13.80 -13.17 24.72
N SER A 538 -15.05 -13.50 24.38
CA SER A 538 -15.90 -14.32 25.24
C SER A 538 -15.37 -15.75 25.47
N VAL A 539 -14.40 -16.21 24.65
CA VAL A 539 -13.71 -17.49 24.79
C VAL A 539 -12.29 -17.27 25.37
N PRO A 540 -11.99 -17.75 26.58
CA PRO A 540 -10.69 -17.52 27.20
C PRO A 540 -9.55 -18.13 26.39
N GLY A 541 -8.45 -17.39 26.24
CA GLY A 541 -7.31 -17.78 25.40
C GLY A 541 -7.41 -17.39 23.92
N ILE A 542 -8.58 -16.88 23.50
CA ILE A 542 -8.75 -16.20 22.21
C ILE A 542 -8.86 -14.70 22.46
N PHE A 543 -7.99 -13.94 21.82
CA PHE A 543 -7.91 -12.48 21.92
C PHE A 543 -8.24 -11.84 20.57
N ALA A 544 -8.66 -10.57 20.56
CA ALA A 544 -8.89 -9.81 19.32
C ALA A 544 -8.29 -8.40 19.41
N VAL A 545 -7.58 -7.98 18.36
CA VAL A 545 -6.85 -6.70 18.32
C VAL A 545 -7.01 -5.97 16.99
N GLY A 546 -6.97 -4.63 17.06
CA GLY A 546 -7.12 -3.78 15.90
C GLY A 546 -8.54 -3.79 15.36
N ASP A 547 -8.68 -3.57 14.05
CA ASP A 547 -9.96 -3.19 13.46
C ASP A 547 -11.04 -4.29 13.47
N VAL A 548 -10.71 -5.55 13.78
CA VAL A 548 -11.74 -6.60 13.95
C VAL A 548 -12.56 -6.42 15.24
N ARG A 549 -12.01 -5.70 16.22
CA ARG A 549 -12.60 -5.52 17.54
C ARG A 549 -13.66 -4.42 17.55
N ALA A 550 -14.73 -4.64 18.31
CA ALA A 550 -15.75 -3.64 18.56
C ALA A 550 -15.15 -2.44 19.32
N GLY A 551 -15.49 -1.22 18.91
CA GLY A 551 -15.01 0.01 19.56
C GLY A 551 -13.52 0.33 19.39
N SER A 552 -12.78 -0.37 18.51
CA SER A 552 -11.39 -0.01 18.20
C SER A 552 -11.31 1.38 17.53
N VAL A 553 -10.20 2.10 17.74
CA VAL A 553 -10.00 3.49 17.25
C VAL A 553 -9.77 3.58 15.72
N LYS A 554 -9.59 2.46 15.02
CA LYS A 554 -9.35 2.38 13.56
C LYS A 554 -8.15 3.24 13.11
N ARG A 555 -7.04 3.15 13.84
CA ARG A 555 -5.79 3.87 13.57
C ARG A 555 -4.61 2.92 13.62
N VAL A 556 -3.66 3.07 12.70
CA VAL A 556 -2.47 2.22 12.58
C VAL A 556 -1.67 2.18 13.88
N ALA A 557 -1.39 3.33 14.51
CA ALA A 557 -0.65 3.38 15.77
C ALA A 557 -1.39 2.68 16.92
N SER A 558 -2.72 2.85 16.99
CA SER A 558 -3.55 2.14 17.98
C SER A 558 -3.55 0.64 17.74
N ALA A 559 -3.66 0.19 16.49
CA ALA A 559 -3.64 -1.22 16.13
C ALA A 559 -2.30 -1.87 16.50
N VAL A 560 -1.17 -1.19 16.23
CA VAL A 560 0.15 -1.67 16.66
C VAL A 560 0.25 -1.72 18.18
N GLY A 561 -0.25 -0.69 18.88
CA GLY A 561 -0.33 -0.69 20.34
C GLY A 561 -1.10 -1.89 20.89
N GLU A 562 -2.33 -2.11 20.42
CA GLU A 562 -3.16 -3.26 20.82
C GLU A 562 -2.45 -4.60 20.53
N GLY A 563 -1.87 -4.76 19.34
CA GLY A 563 -1.12 -5.97 18.97
C GLY A 563 0.13 -6.22 19.82
N SER A 564 0.77 -5.17 20.34
CA SER A 564 1.89 -5.31 21.27
C SER A 564 1.42 -5.72 22.67
N VAL A 565 0.46 -4.98 23.25
CA VAL A 565 0.07 -5.18 24.66
C VAL A 565 -0.65 -6.50 24.89
N VAL A 566 -1.35 -7.04 23.89
CA VAL A 566 -2.09 -8.31 24.02
C VAL A 566 -1.16 -9.48 24.33
N VAL A 567 0.13 -9.42 23.98
CA VAL A 567 1.06 -10.53 24.22
C VAL A 567 1.28 -10.77 25.72
N SER A 568 1.22 -9.72 26.56
CA SER A 568 1.23 -9.90 28.03
C SER A 568 0.02 -10.70 28.50
N GLU A 569 -1.17 -10.42 27.94
CA GLU A 569 -2.41 -11.13 28.25
C GLU A 569 -2.34 -12.60 27.78
N VAL A 570 -1.70 -12.85 26.64
CA VAL A 570 -1.40 -14.21 26.16
C VAL A 570 -0.50 -14.95 27.15
N HIS A 571 0.58 -14.35 27.65
CA HIS A 571 1.44 -14.97 28.65
C HIS A 571 0.70 -15.29 29.95
N GLU A 572 -0.13 -14.36 30.43
CA GLU A 572 -0.98 -14.58 31.62
C GLU A 572 -1.93 -15.77 31.42
N HIS A 573 -2.57 -15.87 30.25
CA HIS A 573 -3.39 -17.02 29.89
C HIS A 573 -2.59 -18.33 29.86
N LEU A 574 -1.45 -18.36 29.16
CA LEU A 574 -0.62 -19.56 29.04
C LEU A 574 -0.15 -20.06 30.41
N ALA A 575 0.15 -19.16 31.35
CA ALA A 575 0.52 -19.53 32.71
C ALA A 575 -0.62 -20.20 33.51
N THR A 576 -1.88 -20.04 33.10
CA THR A 576 -3.01 -20.78 33.67
C THR A 576 -3.10 -22.22 33.17
N LEU A 577 -2.56 -22.51 31.97
CA LEU A 577 -2.58 -23.84 31.38
C LEU A 577 -1.57 -24.80 32.01
N HIS A 578 -0.55 -24.28 32.70
CA HIS A 578 0.44 -25.06 33.46
C HIS A 578 0.01 -25.38 34.89
N ARG A 579 -1.08 -24.78 35.37
CA ARG A 579 -1.73 -25.12 36.65
C ARG A 579 -2.79 -26.19 36.43
#